data_AF-A0A2J4PAL7-F1
#
_entry.id   AF-A0A2J4PAL7-F1
#
_cell.length_a   1.000
_cell.length_b   1.000
_cell.length_c   1.000
_cell.angle_alpha   90.00
_cell.angle_beta   90.00
_cell.angle_gamma   90.00
#
_symmetry.space_group_name_H-M   'P 1'
#
loop_
_entity.id
_entity.type
_entity.pdbx_description
1 polymer ?
#
loop_
_entity_poly.entity_id
_entity_poly.type
_entity_poly.pdbx_seq_one_letter_code
_entity_poly.pdbx_strand_id
1 'polypeptide(L)' 'IELLQPAWQKEPELNLMQFLQKLAKEAGYTGELNDLSDDILIYHLKMRDSAKEAVIPGIKKDYEEDFKTALLRARGVIKE' A
#
# COMPACT_ATOMS: atom_id res chain seq x y z
N ILE A 1 9.58 0.32 11.59
CA ILE A 1 9.35 -0.87 12.45
C ILE A 1 7.87 -1.07 12.78
N GLU A 2 7.10 0.01 12.97
CA GLU A 2 5.69 -0.03 13.41
C GLU A 2 4.77 -0.95 12.58
N LEU A 3 4.98 -1.06 11.27
CA LEU A 3 4.18 -1.96 10.40
C LEU A 3 4.74 -3.39 10.34
N LEU A 4 6.06 -3.54 10.46
CA LEU A 4 6.75 -4.82 10.30
C LEU A 4 6.55 -5.73 11.50
N GLN A 5 6.69 -5.16 12.70
CA GLN A 5 6.61 -5.90 13.95
C GLN A 5 5.28 -6.63 14.15
N PRO A 6 4.09 -6.01 14.02
CA PRO A 6 2.83 -6.73 14.15
C PRO A 6 2.63 -7.78 13.05
N ALA A 7 3.11 -7.53 11.84
CA ALA A 7 3.02 -8.50 10.75
C ALA A 7 3.92 -9.73 10.98
N TRP A 8 5.11 -9.53 11.53
CA TRP A 8 6.03 -10.62 11.87
C TRP A 8 5.55 -11.44 13.07
N GLN A 9 4.91 -10.81 14.06
CA GLN A 9 4.31 -11.51 15.21
C GLN A 9 3.18 -12.47 14.80
N LYS A 10 2.52 -12.25 13.65
CA LYS A 10 1.54 -13.21 13.09
C LYS A 10 2.20 -14.49 12.55
N GLU A 11 3.50 -14.46 12.29
CA GLU A 11 4.27 -15.58 11.72
C GLU A 11 5.56 -15.84 12.53
N PRO A 12 5.45 -16.18 13.83
CA PRO A 12 6.57 -16.26 14.75
C PRO A 12 7.53 -17.44 14.44
N GLU A 13 7.10 -18.37 13.59
CA GLU A 13 7.90 -19.49 13.10
C GLU A 13 9.02 -19.08 12.14
N LEU A 14 8.89 -17.91 11.50
CA LEU A 14 9.91 -17.37 10.60
C LEU A 14 10.84 -16.45 11.37
N ASN A 15 12.15 -16.54 11.12
CA ASN A 15 13.05 -15.46 11.53
C ASN A 15 12.85 -14.22 10.64
N LEU A 16 13.36 -13.07 11.08
CA LEU A 16 13.18 -11.80 10.38
C LEU A 16 13.60 -11.84 8.91
N MET A 17 14.72 -12.49 8.60
CA MET A 17 15.22 -12.59 7.22
C MET A 17 14.31 -13.45 6.34
N GLN A 18 13.84 -14.58 6.87
CA GLN A 18 12.89 -15.45 6.17
C GLN A 18 11.55 -14.74 5.93
N PHE A 19 11.09 -13.95 6.90
CA PHE A 19 9.88 -13.14 6.76
C PHE A 19 10.04 -12.08 5.67
N LEU A 20 11.15 -11.33 5.67
CA LEU A 20 11.44 -10.34 4.62
C LEU A 20 11.54 -10.98 3.23
N GLN A 21 12.15 -12.17 3.14
CA GLN A 21 12.27 -12.90 1.88
C GLN A 21 10.92 -13.38 1.36
N LYS A 22 10.04 -13.85 2.27
CA LYS A 22 8.67 -14.19 1.93
C LYS A 22 7.92 -12.96 1.42
N LEU A 23 7.99 -11.84 2.14
CA LEU A 23 7.32 -10.60 1.79
C LEU A 23 7.77 -10.06 0.42
N ALA A 24 9.07 -10.12 0.12
CA ALA A 24 9.62 -9.75 -1.18
C ALA A 24 9.06 -10.63 -2.31
N LYS A 25 8.99 -11.95 -2.11
CA LYS A 25 8.40 -12.88 -3.09
C LYS A 25 6.91 -12.63 -3.29
N GLU A 26 6.16 -12.39 -2.22
CA GLU A 26 4.74 -12.03 -2.29
C GLU A 26 4.52 -10.69 -3.02
N ALA A 27 5.49 -9.78 -2.98
CA ALA A 27 5.49 -8.52 -3.75
C ALA A 27 5.83 -8.69 -5.23
N GLY A 28 6.20 -9.91 -5.66
CA GLY A 28 6.72 -10.14 -7.00
C GLY A 28 8.11 -9.55 -7.23
N TYR A 29 8.85 -9.23 -6.15
CA TYR A 29 10.21 -8.75 -6.26
C TYR A 29 11.16 -9.91 -6.56
N THR A 30 11.93 -9.79 -7.65
CA THR A 30 12.81 -10.85 -8.15
C THR A 30 14.30 -10.56 -7.94
N GLY A 31 14.64 -9.44 -7.30
CA GLY A 31 16.03 -9.05 -7.03
C GLY A 31 16.61 -9.69 -5.77
N GLU A 32 17.87 -9.36 -5.48
CA GLU A 32 18.54 -9.72 -4.24
C GLU A 32 17.88 -9.00 -3.06
N LEU A 33 17.80 -9.67 -1.90
CA LEU A 33 17.16 -9.08 -0.72
C LEU A 33 17.91 -7.85 -0.18
N ASN A 34 19.21 -7.73 -0.48
CA ASN A 34 20.02 -6.58 -0.13
C ASN A 34 19.65 -5.32 -0.93
N ASP A 35 19.07 -5.49 -2.12
CA ASP A 35 18.61 -4.40 -3.00
C ASP A 35 17.12 -4.08 -2.81
N LEU A 36 16.47 -4.73 -1.83
CA LEU A 36 15.06 -4.51 -1.54
C LEU A 36 14.88 -3.17 -0.82
N SER A 37 14.25 -2.21 -1.51
CA SER A 37 13.92 -0.92 -0.94
C SER A 37 12.78 -1.01 0.08
N ASP A 38 12.85 -0.17 1.11
CA ASP A 38 11.84 -0.08 2.15
C ASP A 38 10.46 0.35 1.63
N ASP A 39 10.38 1.13 0.55
CA ASP A 39 9.10 1.50 -0.07
C ASP A 39 8.29 0.28 -0.55
N ILE A 40 8.97 -0.73 -1.10
CA ILE A 40 8.33 -1.98 -1.54
C ILE A 40 7.77 -2.72 -0.32
N LEU A 41 8.56 -2.82 0.75
CA LEU A 41 8.15 -3.44 1.99
C LEU A 41 6.97 -2.71 2.64
N ILE A 42 7.03 -1.38 2.72
CA ILE A 42 6.00 -0.53 3.32
C ILE A 42 4.70 -0.61 2.53
N TYR A 43 4.77 -0.52 1.19
CA TYR A 43 3.60 -0.66 0.33
C TYR A 43 2.91 -2.00 0.58
N HIS A 44 3.68 -3.08 0.54
CA HIS A 44 3.11 -4.43 0.67
C HIS A 44 2.55 -4.68 2.07
N LEU A 45 3.24 -4.23 3.12
CA LEU A 45 2.74 -4.30 4.50
C LEU A 45 1.44 -3.51 4.71
N LYS A 46 1.31 -2.32 4.10
CA LYS A 46 0.06 -1.53 4.16
C LYS A 46 -1.08 -2.22 3.42
N MET A 47 -0.78 -2.85 2.29
CA MET A 47 -1.78 -3.50 1.43
C MET A 47 -2.19 -4.89 1.90
N ARG A 48 -1.37 -5.56 2.72
CA ARG A 48 -1.61 -6.94 3.19
C ARG A 48 -2.94 -7.13 3.91
N ASP A 49 -3.35 -6.17 4.73
CA ASP A 49 -4.63 -6.20 5.48
C ASP A 49 -5.69 -5.25 4.85
N SER A 50 -5.39 -4.64 3.70
CA SER A 50 -6.33 -3.76 2.98
C SER A 50 -7.21 -4.58 2.02
N ALA A 51 -8.50 -4.27 1.92
CA ALA A 51 -9.38 -4.89 0.93
C ALA A 51 -8.83 -4.62 -0.49
N LYS A 52 -8.98 -5.55 -1.43
CA LYS A 52 -8.50 -5.38 -2.83
C LYS A 52 -9.11 -4.16 -3.53
N GLU A 53 -10.28 -3.71 -3.08
CA GLU A 53 -10.99 -2.52 -3.57
C GLU A 53 -10.72 -1.28 -2.71
N ALA A 54 -9.91 -1.40 -1.66
CA ALA A 54 -9.56 -0.27 -0.83
C ALA A 54 -8.69 0.71 -1.62
N VAL A 55 -9.10 1.97 -1.60
CA VAL A 55 -8.33 3.07 -2.20
C VAL A 55 -6.94 3.09 -1.57
N ILE A 56 -5.92 3.19 -2.42
CA ILE A 56 -4.51 3.22 -2.00
C ILE A 56 -4.29 4.35 -0.98
N PRO A 57 -3.74 4.06 0.21
CA PRO A 57 -3.42 5.05 1.24
C PRO A 57 -2.45 6.09 0.65
N GLY A 58 -2.86 7.36 0.68
CA GLY A 58 -2.13 8.47 0.04
C GLY A 58 -2.89 9.04 -1.16
N ILE A 59 -3.38 8.20 -2.08
CA ILE A 59 -4.23 8.65 -3.21
C ILE A 59 -5.61 9.10 -2.72
N LYS A 60 -6.11 8.49 -1.63
CA LYS A 60 -7.38 8.91 -1.01
C LYS A 60 -7.43 10.39 -0.61
N LYS A 61 -6.28 11.01 -0.29
CA LYS A 61 -6.24 12.41 0.14
C LYS A 61 -6.67 13.37 -0.98
N ASP A 62 -6.36 13.04 -2.23
CA ASP A 62 -6.70 13.81 -3.43
C ASP A 62 -7.86 13.16 -4.22
N TYR A 63 -8.59 12.23 -3.59
CA TYR A 63 -9.69 11.49 -4.21
C TYR A 63 -10.98 12.31 -4.17
N GLU A 64 -11.38 12.84 -5.32
CA GLU A 64 -12.67 13.51 -5.49
C GLU A 64 -13.73 12.44 -5.81
N GLU A 65 -14.61 12.16 -4.83
CA GLU A 65 -15.61 11.09 -4.93
C GLU A 65 -16.65 11.34 -6.04
N ASP A 66 -16.92 12.61 -6.36
CA ASP A 66 -17.80 13.00 -7.46
C ASP A 66 -17.03 13.80 -8.52
N PHE A 67 -16.16 13.08 -9.24
CA PHE A 67 -15.37 13.61 -10.35
C PHE A 67 -16.23 14.34 -11.38
N LYS A 68 -17.46 13.87 -11.64
CA LYS A 68 -18.36 14.49 -12.62
C LYS A 68 -18.81 15.86 -12.14
N THR A 69 -19.26 15.97 -10.90
CA THR A 69 -19.67 17.26 -10.34
C THR A 69 -18.49 18.21 -10.21
N ALA A 70 -17.32 17.74 -9.79
CA ALA A 70 -16.10 18.56 -9.74
C ALA A 70 -15.69 19.09 -11.13
N LEU A 71 -15.77 18.25 -12.16
CA LEU A 71 -15.50 18.65 -13.55
C LEU A 71 -16.50 19.69 -14.06
N LEU A 72 -17.79 19.52 -13.73
CA LEU A 72 -18.84 20.46 -14.12
C LEU A 72 -18.73 21.79 -13.37
N ARG A 73 -18.31 21.79 -12.09
CA ARG A 73 -17.97 23.02 -11.33
C ARG A 73 -16.76 23.72 -11.93
N ALA A 74 -15.68 23.00 -12.23
CA ALA A 74 -14.47 23.57 -12.86
C ALA A 74 -14.77 24.20 -14.23
N ARG A 75 -15.73 23.65 -14.98
CA ARG A 75 -16.23 24.21 -16.25
C ARG A 75 -17.27 25.32 -16.08
N GLY A 76 -17.68 25.64 -14.85
CA GLY A 76 -18.69 26.66 -14.56
C GLY A 76 -20.13 26.28 -14.95
N VAL A 77 -20.40 25.00 -15.19
CA VAL A 77 -21.74 24.48 -15.55
C VAL A 77 -22.65 24.41 -14.33
N ILE A 78 -22.09 24.08 -13.17
CA ILE A 78 -22.78 24.08 -11.89
C ILE A 78 -22.23 25.24 -11.06
N LYS A 79 -23.12 26.13 -10.59
CA LYS A 79 -22.83 27.14 -9.57
C LYS A 79 -23.40 26.64 -8.24
N GLU A 80 -22.73 26.96 -7.14
CA GLU A 80 -23.09 26.55 -5.76
C GLU A 80 -24.57 26.75 -5.44
#